data_AF-A0A950KX27-F1
#
_entry.id   AF-A0A950KX27-F1
#
_cell.length_a   1.000
_cell.length_b   1.000
_cell.length_c   1.000
_cell.angle_alpha   90.00
_cell.angle_beta   90.00
_cell.angle_gamma   90.00
#
_symmetry.space_group_name_H-M   'P 1'
#
loop_
_entity.id
_entity.type
_entity.pdbx_description
1 polymer ?
#
loop_
_entity_poly.entity_id
_entity_poly.type
_entity_poly.pdbx_seq_one_letter_code
_entity_poly.pdbx_strand_id
1 'polypeptide(L)'
;MRVRELIEPLGFAGGKTIVDDYLREVRPLFLKLRTHQRTVYRPGEVCQWDLWEPSEPVPVGYGQLRRGWVVVACLGYSRAGAGALVFSKEAP
;
A
#
# COMPACT_ATOMS: atom_id res chain seq x y z
N MET A 1 -23.92 -9.59 4.29
CA MET A 1 -24.32 -9.04 2.97
C MET A 1 -25.57 -9.77 2.52
N ARG A 2 -26.70 -9.06 2.38
CA ARG A 2 -28.02 -9.64 2.11
C ARG A 2 -28.34 -9.65 0.61
N VAL A 3 -27.55 -10.39 -0.18
CA VAL A 3 -27.62 -10.36 -1.65
C VAL A 3 -28.98 -10.79 -2.20
N ARG A 4 -29.63 -11.79 -1.59
CA ARG A 4 -30.97 -12.24 -1.99
C ARG A 4 -32.02 -11.11 -1.89
N GLU A 5 -32.01 -10.34 -0.81
CA GLU A 5 -32.94 -9.22 -0.60
C GLU A 5 -32.76 -8.10 -1.64
N LEU A 6 -31.56 -7.97 -2.22
CA LEU A 6 -31.28 -6.99 -3.27
C LEU A 6 -31.77 -7.42 -4.66
N ILE A 7 -31.83 -8.72 -4.93
CA ILE A 7 -32.24 -9.27 -6.23
C ILE A 7 -33.72 -9.69 -6.28
N GLU A 8 -34.34 -9.90 -5.13
CA GLU A 8 -35.78 -10.17 -4.99
C GLU A 8 -36.66 -9.08 -5.67
N PRO A 9 -36.45 -7.76 -5.45
CA PRO A 9 -37.19 -6.73 -6.17
C PRO A 9 -36.84 -6.63 -7.67
N LEU A 10 -35.76 -7.27 -8.13
CA LEU A 10 -35.37 -7.36 -9.54
C LEU A 10 -36.03 -8.55 -10.25
N GLY A 11 -36.95 -9.25 -9.59
CA GLY A 11 -37.71 -10.37 -10.15
C GLY A 11 -37.17 -11.76 -9.80
N PHE A 12 -36.20 -11.86 -8.87
CA PHE A 12 -35.69 -13.15 -8.44
C PHE A 12 -36.61 -13.80 -7.39
N ALA A 13 -37.26 -14.92 -7.75
CA ALA A 13 -38.16 -15.67 -6.87
C ALA A 13 -37.52 -16.91 -6.20
N GLY A 14 -36.21 -17.12 -6.38
CA GLY A 14 -35.53 -18.32 -5.92
C GLY A 14 -35.22 -18.35 -4.40
N GLY A 15 -34.98 -19.57 -3.91
CA GLY A 15 -34.58 -19.81 -2.53
C GLY A 15 -33.17 -19.31 -2.21
N LYS A 16 -32.89 -19.12 -0.92
CA LYS A 16 -31.58 -18.67 -0.42
C LYS A 16 -30.42 -19.58 -0.85
N THR A 17 -30.62 -20.90 -0.82
CA THR A 17 -29.58 -21.89 -1.18
C THR A 17 -29.07 -21.69 -2.60
N ILE A 18 -29.96 -21.44 -3.57
CA ILE A 18 -29.60 -21.18 -4.98
C ILE A 18 -28.66 -19.98 -5.08
N VAL A 19 -28.99 -18.90 -4.37
CA VAL A 19 -28.17 -17.67 -4.37
C VAL A 19 -26.82 -17.91 -3.70
N ASP A 20 -26.80 -18.61 -2.56
CA ASP A 20 -25.58 -18.86 -1.81
C ASP A 20 -24.61 -19.78 -2.57
N ASP A 21 -25.13 -20.81 -3.26
CA ASP A 21 -24.33 -21.72 -4.09
C ASP A 21 -23.72 -20.98 -5.28
N TYR A 22 -24.51 -20.21 -6.03
CA TYR A 22 -24.01 -19.42 -7.16
C TYR A 22 -23.00 -18.35 -6.70
N LEU A 23 -23.25 -17.68 -5.58
CA LEU A 23 -22.30 -16.73 -5.02
C LEU A 23 -20.98 -17.39 -4.63
N ARG A 24 -20.95 -18.65 -4.22
CA ARG A 24 -19.71 -19.35 -3.89
C ARG A 24 -18.82 -19.53 -5.12
N GLU A 25 -19.42 -19.80 -6.27
CA GLU A 25 -18.72 -19.92 -7.55
C GLU A 25 -18.25 -18.56 -8.07
N VAL A 26 -19.07 -17.53 -7.92
CA VAL A 26 -18.86 -16.22 -8.54
C VAL A 26 -18.02 -15.28 -7.69
N ARG A 27 -18.09 -15.34 -6.36
CA ARG A 27 -17.31 -14.47 -5.45
C ARG A 27 -15.81 -14.43 -5.76
N PRO A 28 -15.12 -15.55 -6.05
CA PRO A 28 -13.71 -15.55 -6.43
C PRO A 28 -13.38 -14.63 -7.61
N LEU A 29 -14.29 -14.48 -8.58
CA LEU A 29 -14.11 -13.61 -9.76
C LEU A 29 -14.11 -12.11 -9.41
N PHE A 30 -14.74 -11.76 -8.28
CA PHE A 30 -14.85 -10.38 -7.80
C PHE A 30 -13.95 -10.10 -6.59
N LEU A 31 -13.08 -11.04 -6.21
CA LEU A 31 -12.06 -10.78 -5.21
C LEU A 31 -11.09 -9.75 -5.79
N LYS A 32 -10.97 -8.59 -5.11
CA LYS A 32 -9.93 -7.62 -5.44
C LYS A 32 -8.58 -8.33 -5.38
N LEU A 33 -7.76 -8.13 -6.41
CA LEU A 33 -6.36 -8.54 -6.38
C LEU A 33 -5.74 -8.05 -5.07
N ARG A 34 -5.07 -8.97 -4.39
CA ARG A 34 -4.44 -8.67 -3.11
C ARG A 34 -3.28 -7.71 -3.37
N THR A 35 -3.43 -6.45 -2.97
CA THR A 35 -2.38 -5.42 -3.11
C THR A 35 -1.24 -5.57 -2.08
N HIS A 36 -1.37 -6.53 -1.16
CA HIS A 36 -0.41 -6.76 -0.10
C HIS A 36 0.00 -8.23 -0.07
N GLN A 37 1.30 -8.47 -0.02
CA GLN A 37 1.86 -9.79 0.23
C GLN A 37 2.15 -9.96 1.72
N ARG A 38 2.04 -11.18 2.24
CA ARG A 38 2.71 -11.51 3.51
C ARG A 38 4.19 -11.70 3.20
N THR A 39 4.97 -10.64 3.36
CA THR A 39 6.42 -10.70 3.23
C THR A 39 7.01 -11.21 4.54
N VAL A 40 7.72 -12.34 4.48
CA VAL A 40 8.61 -12.75 5.58
C VAL A 40 9.90 -11.97 5.37
N TYR A 41 10.28 -11.14 6.34
CA TYR A 41 11.57 -10.49 6.33
C TYR A 41 12.58 -11.41 7.01
N ARG A 42 13.60 -11.89 6.31
CA ARG A 42 14.76 -12.54 6.95
C ARG A 42 15.84 -11.51 7.28
N PRO A 43 16.71 -11.76 8.28
CA PRO A 43 17.83 -10.87 8.57
C PRO A 43 18.68 -10.61 7.32
N GLY A 44 18.85 -9.33 6.96
CA GLY A 44 19.70 -8.91 5.83
C GLY A 44 19.16 -9.18 4.42
N GLU A 45 18.00 -9.83 4.27
CA GLU A 45 17.48 -10.22 2.95
C GLU A 45 16.90 -9.04 2.17
N VAL A 46 16.29 -8.06 2.85
CA VAL A 46 15.64 -6.91 2.22
C VAL A 46 15.96 -5.63 2.98
N CYS A 47 16.41 -4.62 2.23
CA CYS A 47 16.49 -3.22 2.65
C CYS A 47 15.51 -2.41 1.80
N GLN A 48 14.56 -1.73 2.45
CA GLN A 48 13.65 -0.81 1.79
C GLN A 48 14.29 0.57 1.72
N TRP A 49 14.22 1.19 0.55
CA TRP A 49 14.61 2.57 0.31
C TRP A 49 13.37 3.39 -0.02
N ASP A 50 13.30 4.59 0.54
CA ASP A 50 12.23 5.55 0.25
C ASP A 50 12.84 6.94 0.09
N LEU A 51 12.15 7.78 -0.68
CA LEU A 51 12.52 9.16 -0.91
C LEU A 51 11.29 10.02 -0.65
N TRP A 52 11.35 10.84 0.38
CA TRP A 52 10.27 11.76 0.70
C TRP A 52 10.76 13.20 0.75
N GLU A 53 9.83 14.11 0.51
CA GLU A 53 10.06 15.54 0.48
C GLU A 53 9.42 16.18 1.73
N PRO A 54 10.17 16.97 2.53
CA PRO A 54 9.59 17.76 3.60
C PRO A 54 8.60 18.80 3.08
N SER A 55 7.52 19.02 3.84
CA SER A 55 6.51 20.03 3.50
C SER A 55 7.08 21.45 3.46
N GLU A 56 8.10 21.71 4.28
CA GLU A 56 8.77 23.00 4.37
C GLU A 56 10.19 22.93 3.80
N PRO A 57 10.69 24.02 3.17
CA PRO A 57 12.08 24.12 2.74
C PRO A 57 13.07 23.96 3.91
N VAL A 58 14.22 23.36 3.63
CA VAL A 58 15.27 23.12 4.64
C VAL A 58 16.22 24.32 4.73
N PRO A 59 16.49 24.85 5.93
CA PRO A 59 17.51 25.88 6.13
C PRO A 59 18.92 25.34 5.86
N VAL A 60 19.70 26.06 5.05
CA VAL A 60 21.07 25.67 4.68
C VAL A 60 22.14 26.67 5.11
N GLY A 61 21.79 27.57 6.03
CA GLY A 61 22.66 28.62 6.53
C GLY A 61 22.54 29.93 5.75
N TYR A 62 23.14 31.00 6.27
CA TYR A 62 23.13 32.35 5.68
C TYR A 62 21.73 32.88 5.28
N GLY A 63 20.69 32.51 6.03
CA GLY A 63 19.31 32.90 5.72
C GLY A 63 18.71 32.23 4.47
N GLN A 64 19.39 31.24 3.90
CA GLN A 64 18.95 30.53 2.70
C GLN A 64 18.09 29.31 3.05
N LEU A 65 17.11 29.06 2.19
CA LEU A 65 16.23 27.90 2.23
C LEU A 65 16.36 27.12 0.92
N ARG A 66 16.35 25.79 1.00
CA ARG A 66 16.38 24.91 -0.18
C ARG A 66 15.32 23.83 -0.08
N ARG A 67 14.71 23.51 -1.22
CA ARG A 67 13.94 22.28 -1.38
C ARG A 67 14.88 21.09 -1.19
N GLY A 68 14.54 20.19 -0.28
CA GLY A 68 15.34 19.03 0.05
C GLY A 68 14.53 17.74 -0.04
N TRP A 69 15.21 16.62 -0.10
CA TRP A 69 14.61 15.29 -0.04
C TRP A 69 15.40 14.45 0.95
N VAL A 70 14.72 13.57 1.67
CA VAL A 70 15.39 12.65 2.58
C VAL A 70 15.33 11.27 1.95
N VAL A 71 16.50 10.75 1.57
CA VAL A 71 16.66 9.35 1.22
C VAL A 71 16.72 8.59 2.54
N VAL A 72 15.82 7.63 2.74
CA VAL A 72 15.82 6.77 3.92
C VAL A 72 16.01 5.31 3.52
N ALA A 73 16.72 4.56 4.35
CA ALA A 73 16.89 3.12 4.24
C ALA A 73 16.43 2.44 5.52
N CYS A 74 15.74 1.31 5.41
CA CYS A 74 15.27 0.54 6.57
C CYS A 74 15.31 -0.97 6.28
N LEU A 75 15.92 -1.74 7.19
CA LEU A 75 15.93 -3.19 7.13
C LEU A 75 14.59 -3.76 7.59
N GLY A 76 13.96 -4.61 6.77
CA GLY A 76 12.63 -5.15 7.06
C GLY A 76 12.56 -6.04 8.31
N TYR A 77 13.65 -6.76 8.63
CA TYR A 77 13.72 -7.66 9.78
C TYR A 77 13.99 -6.91 11.09
N SER A 78 15.12 -6.19 11.17
CA SER A 78 15.58 -5.55 12.40
C SER A 78 15.00 -4.16 12.65
N ARG A 79 14.38 -3.54 11.63
CA ARG A 79 13.94 -2.13 11.64
C ARG A 79 15.07 -1.12 11.83
N ALA A 80 16.33 -1.55 11.79
CA ALA A 80 17.45 -0.62 11.76
C ALA A 80 17.37 0.22 10.47
N GLY A 81 17.63 1.52 10.61
CA GLY A 81 17.50 2.45 9.49
C GLY A 81 18.53 3.59 9.54
N ALA A 82 18.65 4.26 8.40
CA ALA A 82 19.51 5.41 8.19
C ALA A 82 18.79 6.40 7.26
N GLY A 83 19.21 7.66 7.30
CA GLY A 83 18.66 8.70 6.43
C GLY A 83 19.72 9.73 6.07
N ALA A 84 19.61 10.28 4.86
CA ALA A 84 20.46 11.35 4.36
C ALA A 84 19.61 12.41 3.67
N LEU A 85 19.85 13.67 4.02
CA LEU A 85 19.28 14.82 3.32
C LEU A 85 20.07 15.05 2.02
N VAL A 86 19.36 15.08 0.90
CA VAL A 86 19.89 15.39 -0.43
C VAL A 86 19.13 16.58 -1.02
N PHE A 87 19.81 17.35 -1.87
CA PHE A 87 19.23 18.54 -2.52
C PHE A 87 19.10 18.38 -4.04
N SER A 88 19.17 17.14 -4.54
CA SER A 88 18.86 16.76 -5.92
C SER A 88 18.30 15.34 -5.92
N LYS A 89 17.41 15.04 -6.87
CA LYS A 89 16.95 13.67 -7.15
C LYS A 89 17.80 12.99 -8.24
N GLU A 90 18.65 13.75 -8.90
CA GLU A 90 19.49 13.28 -10.00
C GLU A 90 20.82 12.77 -9.47
N ALA A 91 21.28 11.64 -10.03
CA ALA A 91 22.63 11.16 -9.82
C ALA A 91 23.62 12.03 -10.62
N PRO A 92 24.87 12.18 -10.15
CA PRO A 92 25.93 12.90 -10.87
C PRO A 92 26.23 12.31 -12.26
#